data_AF-A0A957JV76-F1
#
_entry.id   AF-A0A957JV76-F1
#
_cell.length_a   1.000
_cell.length_b   1.000
_cell.length_c   1.000
_cell.angle_alpha   90.00
_cell.angle_beta   90.00
_cell.angle_gamma   90.00
#
_symmetry.space_group_name_H-M   'P 1'
#
loop_
_entity.id
_entity.type
_entity.pdbx_description
1 polymer ?
#
loop_
_entity_poly.entity_id
_entity_poly.type
_entity_poly.pdbx_seq_one_letter_code
_entity_poly.pdbx_strand_id
1 'polypeptide(L)'
;MLSTVFLLLVVVLPTGHVSAQTDPPNQAGLVVRFGDGTVETACVDLAADGEMTGEELLAAAGLQPVIEYTALGGTVCEIGAQGCGYPDEACWCQCKGGASCVYWQYYHRIDGAWVYATIGASLRTLHAGDVDGWSWGEGEGADGVEPPLMSLDEICAADNGPLFSPVPDDMLAADTAAALTMPANAAPAPQQPAAPSVKPAIDADESSAADDGAPPGIALFAGVLLVLGAGAAGLRVASSDAAPRGPRTDRNSSTARRTSAAISLLIYGLSTVIGVAALLYPFLAAALRPAAGQPPSLNGPGLMLVLLGVCFAGLLLEVQGQAVSAKLIALLGVLVAINSVLRFVEVGIPGPGGFSPVFVLIILTGYVFGGQFGFLMGALTLLVSAVFTGGVGPWLPAQMFAAGWVGLSAPLARPLIRWAGGRPGSRREVAALALFAGVWGLLFGVIMNLWFWPFLAGPADQYWQAGISLRETAGRYLAYYLATSLLWDGLRVVGNVALMLVFGGASLRALRRFDQRFSYEYHPEPVLAPLPSDDPSPRRQPRPSSGPLQPTSGKG
;
A
#
# COMPACT_ATOMS: atom_id res chain seq x y z
N MET A 1 2.07 23.24 -29.41
CA MET A 1 1.60 22.14 -30.29
C MET A 1 2.14 20.82 -29.74
N LEU A 2 1.63 20.35 -28.59
CA LEU A 2 2.14 19.13 -27.94
C LEU A 2 1.05 18.44 -27.10
N SER A 3 -0.20 18.45 -27.58
CA SER A 3 -1.39 17.95 -26.87
C SER A 3 -2.11 16.81 -27.60
N THR A 4 -1.43 16.15 -28.54
CA THR A 4 -2.11 15.28 -29.53
C THR A 4 -1.36 13.98 -29.85
N VAL A 5 -0.39 13.55 -29.02
CA VAL A 5 0.50 12.41 -29.33
C VAL A 5 0.46 11.28 -28.28
N PHE A 6 -0.40 11.37 -27.26
CA PHE A 6 -0.47 10.38 -26.17
C PHE A 6 -1.84 9.72 -26.04
N LEU A 7 -2.38 9.21 -27.15
CA LEU A 7 -3.64 8.46 -27.18
C LEU A 7 -3.65 7.40 -28.31
N LEU A 8 -2.64 6.53 -28.29
CA LEU A 8 -2.58 5.29 -29.10
C LEU A 8 -1.69 4.27 -28.37
N LEU A 9 -2.25 3.60 -27.36
CA LEU A 9 -1.77 2.29 -26.92
C LEU A 9 -2.92 1.32 -27.09
N VAL A 10 -3.10 0.89 -28.33
CA VAL A 10 -4.07 -0.14 -28.72
C VAL A 10 -3.65 -1.44 -28.04
N VAL A 11 -4.62 -2.11 -27.41
CA VAL A 11 -4.47 -3.48 -26.95
C VAL A 11 -4.24 -4.36 -28.18
N VAL A 12 -3.00 -4.78 -28.41
CA VAL A 12 -2.68 -5.80 -29.40
C VAL A 12 -3.05 -7.14 -28.79
N LEU A 13 -4.29 -7.58 -29.05
CA LEU A 13 -4.68 -8.97 -28.86
C LEU A 13 -3.82 -9.84 -29.81
N PRO A 14 -3.16 -10.90 -29.32
CA PRO A 14 -2.48 -11.83 -30.19
C PRO A 14 -3.52 -12.66 -30.95
N THR A 15 -3.72 -12.39 -32.23
CA THR A 15 -4.45 -13.29 -33.13
C THR A 15 -3.58 -14.51 -33.41
N GLY A 16 -3.58 -15.48 -32.48
CA GLY A 16 -2.96 -16.78 -32.68
C GLY A 16 -3.59 -17.52 -33.86
N HIS A 17 -2.76 -18.04 -34.76
CA HIS A 17 -3.24 -18.92 -35.81
C HIS A 17 -3.64 -20.27 -35.21
N VAL A 18 -4.94 -20.57 -35.19
CA VAL A 18 -5.45 -21.91 -34.87
C VAL A 18 -4.98 -22.87 -35.95
N SER A 19 -3.93 -23.64 -35.64
CA SER A 19 -3.69 -24.91 -36.33
C SER A 19 -4.64 -25.94 -35.72
N ALA A 20 -5.29 -26.75 -36.56
CA ALA A 20 -6.16 -27.83 -36.11
C ALA A 20 -5.31 -28.95 -35.49
N GLN A 21 -4.95 -28.75 -34.23
CA GLN A 21 -4.44 -29.76 -33.32
C GLN A 21 -5.65 -30.33 -32.60
N THR A 22 -5.72 -31.66 -32.43
CA THR A 22 -6.83 -32.34 -31.73
C THR A 22 -7.04 -31.64 -30.38
N ASP A 23 -8.26 -31.14 -30.13
CA ASP A 23 -8.55 -30.38 -28.92
C ASP A 23 -8.10 -31.21 -27.70
N PRO A 24 -7.28 -30.65 -26.79
CA PRO A 24 -6.98 -31.32 -25.54
C PRO A 24 -8.30 -31.55 -24.77
N PRO A 25 -8.42 -32.63 -23.99
CA PRO A 25 -9.61 -32.85 -23.18
C PRO A 25 -9.85 -31.61 -22.32
N ASN A 26 -11.07 -31.06 -22.35
CA ASN A 26 -11.46 -29.84 -21.65
C ASN A 26 -11.64 -30.12 -20.15
N GLN A 27 -10.57 -30.59 -19.51
CA GLN A 27 -10.57 -31.22 -18.20
C GLN A 27 -9.42 -30.70 -17.34
N ALA A 28 -9.68 -30.64 -16.04
CA ALA A 28 -8.69 -30.36 -15.01
C ALA A 28 -8.63 -31.51 -13.99
N GLY A 29 -7.46 -31.70 -13.38
CA GLY A 29 -7.21 -32.76 -12.42
C GLY A 29 -7.15 -32.25 -10.99
N LEU A 30 -7.73 -33.03 -10.07
CA LEU A 30 -7.65 -32.80 -8.64
C LEU A 30 -6.90 -33.95 -7.95
N VAL A 31 -6.01 -33.61 -7.00
CA VAL A 31 -5.39 -34.58 -6.08
C VAL A 31 -5.53 -34.11 -4.63
N VAL A 32 -6.24 -34.85 -3.79
CA VAL A 32 -6.41 -34.54 -2.36
C VAL A 32 -5.75 -35.63 -1.52
N ARG A 33 -4.75 -35.25 -0.70
CA ARG A 33 -4.07 -36.15 0.24
C ARG A 33 -4.48 -35.85 1.68
N PHE A 34 -5.16 -36.79 2.31
CA PHE A 34 -5.57 -36.76 3.70
C PHE A 34 -4.41 -37.14 4.66
N GLY A 35 -4.55 -36.77 5.93
CA GLY A 35 -3.52 -36.91 6.97
C GLY A 35 -3.20 -38.35 7.38
N ASP A 36 -4.10 -39.29 7.12
CA ASP A 36 -3.88 -40.74 7.27
C ASP A 36 -3.05 -41.33 6.10
N GLY A 37 -2.81 -40.55 5.04
CA GLY A 37 -2.16 -40.98 3.81
C GLY A 37 -3.12 -41.46 2.72
N THR A 38 -4.43 -41.42 2.95
CA THR A 38 -5.44 -41.65 1.91
C THR A 38 -5.37 -40.55 0.85
N VAL A 39 -5.54 -40.92 -0.42
CA VAL A 39 -5.45 -40.01 -1.56
C VAL A 39 -6.68 -40.21 -2.43
N GLU A 40 -7.41 -39.12 -2.65
CA GLU A 40 -8.55 -39.06 -3.55
C GLU A 40 -8.19 -38.22 -4.79
N THR A 41 -8.66 -38.63 -5.96
CA THR A 41 -8.41 -37.90 -7.21
C THR A 41 -9.68 -37.82 -8.03
N ALA A 42 -9.87 -36.69 -8.71
CA ALA A 42 -11.02 -36.48 -9.59
C ALA A 42 -10.55 -35.84 -10.91
N CYS A 43 -11.18 -36.28 -12.00
CA CYS A 43 -11.08 -35.64 -13.31
C CYS A 43 -12.36 -34.86 -13.54
N VAL A 44 -12.25 -33.54 -13.76
CA VAL A 44 -13.40 -32.63 -13.81
C VAL A 44 -13.46 -31.95 -15.17
N ASP A 45 -14.62 -32.02 -15.83
CA ASP A 45 -14.89 -31.26 -17.05
C ASP A 45 -15.00 -29.76 -16.72
N LEU A 46 -14.29 -28.94 -17.49
CA LEU A 46 -14.32 -27.48 -17.36
C LEU A 46 -15.61 -26.89 -17.93
N ALA A 47 -15.92 -25.67 -17.50
CA ALA A 47 -17.08 -24.92 -18.00
C ALA A 47 -16.94 -24.58 -19.50
N ALA A 48 -18.02 -24.05 -20.10
CA ALA A 48 -18.13 -23.81 -21.54
C ALA A 48 -17.19 -22.70 -22.07
N ASP A 49 -16.59 -21.92 -21.19
CA ASP A 49 -15.53 -20.94 -21.46
C ASP A 49 -14.10 -21.53 -21.32
N GLY A 50 -13.97 -22.76 -20.82
CA GLY A 50 -12.69 -23.46 -20.66
C GLY A 50 -11.90 -23.05 -19.40
N GLU A 51 -12.53 -22.32 -18.48
CA GLU A 51 -11.94 -21.84 -17.23
C GLU A 51 -12.71 -22.37 -16.02
N MET A 52 -12.03 -22.52 -14.88
CA MET A 52 -12.62 -22.91 -13.58
C MET A 52 -11.72 -22.45 -12.44
N THR A 53 -12.26 -22.07 -11.28
CA THR A 53 -11.44 -21.79 -10.09
C THR A 53 -11.05 -23.06 -9.32
N GLY A 54 -10.00 -22.99 -8.49
CA GLY A 54 -9.62 -24.13 -7.64
C GLY A 54 -10.71 -24.49 -6.61
N GLU A 55 -11.55 -23.53 -6.24
CA GLU A 55 -12.73 -23.74 -5.39
C GLU A 55 -13.84 -24.47 -6.14
N GLU A 56 -14.12 -24.07 -7.38
CA GLU A 56 -15.08 -24.76 -8.26
C GLU A 56 -14.61 -26.17 -8.62
N LEU A 57 -13.29 -26.41 -8.74
CA LEU A 57 -12.71 -27.74 -8.94
C LEU A 57 -13.03 -28.69 -7.76
N LEU A 58 -12.87 -28.23 -6.51
CA LEU A 58 -13.25 -29.01 -5.32
C LEU A 58 -14.76 -29.32 -5.33
N ALA A 59 -15.59 -28.31 -5.60
CA ALA A 59 -17.04 -28.47 -5.64
C ALA A 59 -17.50 -29.44 -6.75
N ALA A 60 -16.92 -29.34 -7.94
CA ALA A 60 -17.23 -30.18 -9.09
C ALA A 60 -16.70 -31.63 -8.95
N ALA A 61 -15.64 -31.84 -8.16
CA ALA A 61 -15.20 -33.17 -7.73
C ALA A 61 -16.16 -33.84 -6.72
N GLY A 62 -17.19 -33.13 -6.23
CA GLY A 62 -18.15 -33.61 -5.24
C GLY A 62 -17.73 -33.36 -3.78
N LEU A 63 -16.67 -32.58 -3.55
CA LEU A 63 -16.24 -32.22 -2.20
C LEU A 63 -16.98 -30.98 -1.71
N GLN A 64 -17.35 -30.95 -0.44
CA GLN A 64 -17.91 -29.76 0.22
C GLN A 64 -16.90 -29.20 1.22
N PRO A 65 -15.95 -28.35 0.76
CA PRO A 65 -14.96 -27.76 1.65
C PRO A 65 -15.57 -26.66 2.51
N VAL A 66 -15.12 -26.55 3.77
CA VAL A 66 -15.32 -25.34 4.57
C VAL A 66 -14.22 -24.35 4.22
N ILE A 67 -14.56 -23.10 3.88
CA ILE A 67 -13.62 -22.11 3.34
C ILE A 67 -13.69 -20.80 4.15
N GLU A 68 -12.52 -20.30 4.57
CA GLU A 68 -12.33 -18.95 5.10
C GLU A 68 -11.83 -18.00 3.99
N TYR A 69 -12.65 -16.99 3.65
CA TYR A 69 -12.32 -16.04 2.57
C TYR A 69 -11.55 -14.82 3.08
N THR A 70 -10.34 -14.64 2.54
CA THR A 70 -9.47 -13.50 2.84
C THR A 70 -9.19 -12.64 1.60
N ALA A 71 -8.43 -11.56 1.74
CA ALA A 71 -7.94 -10.77 0.60
C ALA A 71 -6.94 -11.53 -0.30
N LEU A 72 -6.44 -12.69 0.15
CA LEU A 72 -5.61 -13.60 -0.66
C LEU A 72 -6.44 -14.71 -1.32
N GLY A 73 -7.76 -14.75 -1.12
CA GLY A 73 -8.67 -15.78 -1.64
C GLY A 73 -9.25 -16.69 -0.55
N GLY A 74 -10.04 -17.67 -0.97
CA GLY A 74 -10.57 -18.75 -0.13
C GLY A 74 -9.49 -19.72 0.31
N THR A 75 -9.30 -19.83 1.64
CA THR A 75 -8.46 -20.86 2.26
C THR A 75 -9.35 -22.00 2.73
N VAL A 76 -9.02 -23.24 2.36
CA VAL A 76 -9.77 -24.41 2.79
C VAL A 76 -9.41 -24.71 4.25
N CYS A 77 -10.40 -24.70 5.13
CA CYS A 77 -10.26 -25.07 6.54
C CYS A 77 -10.55 -26.55 6.77
N GLU A 78 -11.47 -27.14 6.00
CA GLU A 78 -11.91 -28.52 6.15
C GLU A 78 -12.31 -29.13 4.81
N ILE A 79 -12.01 -30.43 4.62
CA ILE A 79 -12.52 -31.26 3.53
C ILE A 79 -13.04 -32.56 4.15
N GLY A 80 -14.30 -32.90 3.87
CA GLY A 80 -14.95 -34.10 4.42
C GLY A 80 -15.14 -33.98 5.93
N ALA A 81 -14.31 -34.68 6.71
CA ALA A 81 -14.30 -34.64 8.18
C ALA A 81 -12.90 -34.30 8.75
N GLN A 82 -12.00 -33.79 7.91
CA GLN A 82 -10.63 -33.44 8.28
C GLN A 82 -10.38 -31.95 8.07
N GLY A 83 -10.12 -31.23 9.16
CA GLY A 83 -9.93 -29.79 9.13
C GLY A 83 -10.09 -29.09 10.48
N CYS A 84 -10.41 -27.81 10.38
CA CYS A 84 -10.85 -26.92 11.44
C CYS A 84 -12.23 -26.34 11.07
N GLY A 85 -13.21 -26.45 11.97
CA GLY A 85 -14.61 -26.10 11.69
C GLY A 85 -14.88 -24.58 11.72
N TYR A 86 -14.54 -23.86 10.65
CA TYR A 86 -14.82 -22.43 10.51
C TYR A 86 -16.34 -22.15 10.38
N PRO A 87 -16.92 -21.16 11.07
CA PRO A 87 -16.26 -20.06 11.79
C PRO A 87 -16.00 -20.29 13.29
N ASP A 88 -16.35 -21.44 13.84
CA ASP A 88 -16.17 -21.73 15.28
C ASP A 88 -14.69 -21.96 15.62
N GLU A 89 -13.92 -22.51 14.68
CA GLU A 89 -12.46 -22.65 14.73
C GLU A 89 -11.80 -21.97 13.50
N ALA A 90 -10.67 -21.29 13.70
CA ALA A 90 -9.91 -20.71 12.59
C ALA A 90 -9.28 -21.80 11.71
N CYS A 91 -9.08 -21.52 10.41
CA CYS A 91 -8.42 -22.43 9.45
C CYS A 91 -7.08 -23.04 9.95
N TRP A 92 -6.36 -22.33 10.83
CA TRP A 92 -5.09 -22.73 11.43
C TRP A 92 -5.23 -23.21 12.90
N CYS A 93 -6.36 -23.81 13.28
CA CYS A 93 -6.67 -24.23 14.66
C CYS A 93 -5.60 -25.12 15.31
N GLN A 94 -4.82 -25.87 14.52
CA GLN A 94 -3.76 -26.75 15.02
C GLN A 94 -2.37 -26.09 15.09
N CYS A 95 -2.23 -24.83 14.68
CA CYS A 95 -0.94 -24.14 14.61
C CYS A 95 -0.61 -23.42 15.93
N LYS A 96 0.15 -24.09 16.79
CA LYS A 96 0.39 -23.70 18.20
C LYS A 96 1.48 -22.62 18.40
N GLY A 97 1.64 -21.71 17.43
CA GLY A 97 2.61 -20.60 17.50
C GLY A 97 4.09 -21.03 17.49
N GLY A 98 4.41 -22.17 16.87
CA GLY A 98 5.77 -22.68 16.67
C GLY A 98 5.96 -23.22 15.25
N ALA A 99 7.14 -23.77 14.95
CA ALA A 99 7.56 -24.22 13.61
C ALA A 99 6.88 -25.51 13.08
N SER A 100 5.77 -25.94 13.70
CA SER A 100 4.97 -27.08 13.28
C SER A 100 3.51 -26.65 13.23
N CYS A 101 2.99 -26.45 12.02
CA CYS A 101 1.64 -26.00 11.73
C CYS A 101 0.96 -27.08 10.87
N VAL A 102 -0.22 -27.54 11.29
CA VAL A 102 -1.01 -28.55 10.56
C VAL A 102 -2.24 -27.85 9.98
N TYR A 103 -2.35 -27.85 8.66
CA TYR A 103 -3.45 -27.22 7.93
C TYR A 103 -3.58 -27.83 6.52
N TRP A 104 -4.63 -27.45 5.78
CA TRP A 104 -4.77 -27.79 4.36
C TRP A 104 -3.84 -26.91 3.51
N GLN A 105 -2.83 -27.55 2.93
CA GLN A 105 -1.84 -26.92 2.07
C GLN A 105 -2.25 -27.11 0.60
N TYR A 106 -2.16 -26.04 -0.18
CA TYR A 106 -2.63 -25.97 -1.57
C TYR A 106 -1.45 -25.81 -2.53
N TYR A 107 -1.46 -26.56 -3.63
CA TYR A 107 -0.37 -26.68 -4.58
C TYR A 107 -0.89 -26.65 -6.02
N HIS A 108 -0.13 -26.00 -6.91
CA HIS A 108 -0.33 -26.05 -8.36
C HIS A 108 0.72 -26.97 -8.98
N ARG A 109 0.34 -27.80 -9.95
CA ARG A 109 1.30 -28.62 -10.72
C ARG A 109 1.82 -27.83 -11.92
N ILE A 110 3.04 -27.31 -11.82
CA ILE A 110 3.70 -26.51 -12.87
C ILE A 110 4.93 -27.27 -13.37
N ASP A 111 5.08 -27.42 -14.68
CA ASP A 111 6.19 -28.15 -15.34
C ASP A 111 6.46 -29.57 -14.79
N GLY A 112 5.43 -30.20 -14.22
CA GLY A 112 5.54 -31.54 -13.61
C GLY A 112 6.13 -31.55 -12.19
N ALA A 113 6.13 -30.43 -11.48
CA ALA A 113 6.43 -30.35 -10.05
C ALA A 113 5.30 -29.64 -9.30
N TRP A 114 5.16 -29.88 -8.00
CA TRP A 114 4.27 -29.10 -7.16
C TRP A 114 4.90 -27.75 -6.81
N VAL A 115 4.09 -26.71 -6.83
CA VAL A 115 4.44 -25.35 -6.41
C VAL A 115 3.40 -24.89 -5.40
N TYR A 116 3.83 -24.58 -4.18
CA TYR A 116 2.94 -24.11 -3.12
C TYR A 116 2.21 -22.82 -3.51
N ALA A 117 0.90 -22.80 -3.33
CA ALA A 117 0.04 -21.67 -3.68
C ALA A 117 0.07 -20.59 -2.59
N THR A 118 0.56 -19.39 -2.94
CA THR A 118 0.55 -18.22 -2.04
C THR A 118 -0.78 -17.44 -2.07
N ILE A 119 -1.74 -17.90 -2.87
CA ILE A 119 -3.11 -17.37 -2.98
C ILE A 119 -4.11 -18.52 -2.83
N GLY A 120 -5.28 -18.22 -2.28
CA GLY A 120 -6.36 -19.16 -2.07
C GLY A 120 -7.03 -19.60 -3.38
N ALA A 121 -7.67 -20.76 -3.33
CA ALA A 121 -8.23 -21.47 -4.48
C ALA A 121 -9.26 -20.65 -5.27
N SER A 122 -9.98 -19.75 -4.59
CA SER A 122 -10.96 -18.83 -5.19
C SER A 122 -10.36 -17.76 -6.11
N LEU A 123 -9.03 -17.61 -6.17
CA LEU A 123 -8.31 -16.63 -7.00
C LEU A 123 -7.37 -17.27 -8.05
N ARG A 124 -7.27 -18.61 -8.07
CA ARG A 124 -6.59 -19.35 -9.14
C ARG A 124 -7.60 -19.72 -10.20
N THR A 125 -7.35 -19.32 -11.45
CA THR A 125 -8.07 -19.81 -12.63
C THR A 125 -7.28 -20.96 -13.26
N LEU A 126 -7.88 -22.15 -13.36
CA LEU A 126 -7.39 -23.32 -14.08
C LEU A 126 -7.86 -23.30 -15.54
N HIS A 127 -7.09 -23.96 -16.40
CA HIS A 127 -7.42 -24.22 -17.81
C HIS A 127 -7.30 -25.73 -18.11
N ALA A 128 -7.73 -26.14 -19.30
CA ALA A 128 -7.60 -27.52 -19.77
C ALA A 128 -6.14 -28.01 -19.70
N GLY A 129 -5.89 -29.12 -19.01
CA GLY A 129 -4.54 -29.64 -18.74
C GLY A 129 -3.99 -29.35 -17.34
N ASP A 130 -4.55 -28.38 -16.61
CA ASP A 130 -4.08 -28.02 -15.27
C ASP A 130 -4.42 -29.11 -14.24
N VAL A 131 -3.52 -29.27 -13.25
CA VAL A 131 -3.74 -30.14 -12.10
C VAL A 131 -3.41 -29.35 -10.83
N ASP A 132 -4.37 -29.31 -9.90
CA ASP A 132 -4.22 -28.67 -8.59
C ASP A 132 -4.34 -29.72 -7.48
N GLY A 133 -3.69 -29.47 -6.35
CA GLY A 133 -3.53 -30.45 -5.28
C GLY A 133 -3.68 -29.85 -3.88
N TRP A 134 -4.30 -30.63 -2.99
CA TRP A 134 -4.43 -30.32 -1.56
C TRP A 134 -3.77 -31.40 -0.73
N SER A 135 -3.12 -31.01 0.38
CA SER A 135 -2.67 -31.97 1.37
C SER A 135 -2.87 -31.49 2.80
N TRP A 136 -3.38 -32.38 3.65
CA TRP A 136 -3.40 -32.19 5.10
C TRP A 136 -2.14 -32.81 5.74
N GLY A 137 -1.42 -32.00 6.50
CA GLY A 137 -0.21 -32.43 7.21
C GLY A 137 0.54 -31.27 7.86
N GLU A 138 1.64 -31.61 8.54
CA GLU A 138 2.60 -30.59 9.00
C GLU A 138 3.26 -29.89 7.81
N GLY A 139 3.48 -28.58 7.92
CA GLY A 139 4.23 -27.80 6.95
C GLY A 139 4.26 -26.31 7.27
N GLU A 140 5.14 -25.59 6.58
CA GLU A 140 5.16 -24.13 6.54
C GLU A 140 5.38 -23.69 5.08
N GLY A 141 4.28 -23.46 4.36
CA GLY A 141 4.34 -23.09 2.95
C GLY A 141 4.94 -24.18 2.07
N ALA A 142 6.05 -23.86 1.40
CA ALA A 142 6.71 -24.77 0.46
C ALA A 142 7.39 -25.99 1.12
N ASP A 143 7.65 -25.95 2.43
CA ASP A 143 8.26 -27.07 3.16
C ASP A 143 7.23 -28.13 3.66
N GLY A 144 5.98 -28.03 3.19
CA GLY A 144 4.88 -28.94 3.56
C GLY A 144 4.91 -30.30 2.86
N VAL A 145 4.13 -31.25 3.41
CA VAL A 145 3.94 -32.57 2.79
C VAL A 145 3.11 -32.44 1.51
N GLU A 146 3.76 -32.53 0.35
CA GLU A 146 3.10 -32.52 -0.96
C GLU A 146 2.15 -33.72 -1.16
N PRO A 147 1.04 -33.55 -1.92
CA PRO A 147 0.25 -34.68 -2.42
C PRO A 147 1.06 -35.49 -3.46
N PRO A 148 0.68 -36.75 -3.78
CA PRO A 148 1.38 -37.52 -4.81
C PRO A 148 1.37 -36.80 -6.15
N LEU A 149 2.53 -36.69 -6.78
CA LEU A 149 2.66 -36.09 -8.10
C LEU A 149 2.04 -37.01 -9.16
N MET A 150 0.91 -36.59 -9.72
CA MET A 150 0.19 -37.29 -10.78
C MET A 150 -0.03 -36.35 -11.98
N SER A 151 -0.01 -36.90 -13.20
CA SER A 151 -0.39 -36.18 -14.42
C SER A 151 -1.91 -36.22 -14.65
N LEU A 152 -2.43 -35.32 -15.49
CA LEU A 152 -3.85 -35.33 -15.85
C LEU A 152 -4.27 -36.66 -16.50
N ASP A 153 -3.42 -37.20 -17.38
CA ASP A 153 -3.67 -38.51 -18.02
C ASP A 153 -3.79 -39.64 -16.98
N GLU A 154 -2.95 -39.65 -15.94
CA GLU A 154 -3.02 -40.66 -14.86
C GLU A 154 -4.26 -40.48 -13.96
N ILE A 155 -4.72 -39.24 -13.76
CA ILE A 155 -5.93 -38.93 -12.99
C ILE A 155 -7.20 -39.30 -13.77
N CYS A 156 -7.26 -38.95 -15.06
CA CYS A 156 -8.43 -39.15 -15.91
C CYS A 156 -8.54 -40.57 -16.51
N ALA A 157 -7.44 -41.32 -16.61
CA ALA A 157 -7.48 -42.72 -17.05
C ALA A 157 -8.04 -43.71 -16.00
N ALA A 158 -8.33 -43.25 -14.78
CA ALA A 158 -8.73 -44.10 -13.66
C ALA A 158 -10.25 -44.39 -13.57
N ASP A 159 -11.09 -43.88 -14.49
CA ASP A 159 -12.56 -43.95 -14.43
C ASP A 159 -13.14 -43.37 -13.11
N ASN A 160 -12.44 -42.40 -12.53
CA ASN A 160 -12.87 -41.68 -11.32
C ASN A 160 -13.97 -40.67 -11.65
N GLY A 161 -15.22 -41.14 -11.62
CA GLY A 161 -16.39 -40.26 -11.49
C GLY A 161 -16.35 -39.43 -10.20
N PRO A 162 -17.26 -38.45 -10.03
CA PRO A 162 -17.26 -37.56 -8.86
C PRO A 162 -17.30 -38.35 -7.55
N LEU A 163 -16.47 -37.95 -6.60
CA LEU A 163 -16.17 -38.71 -5.37
C LEU A 163 -17.43 -38.94 -4.51
N PHE A 164 -18.41 -38.05 -4.65
CA PHE A 164 -19.78 -38.27 -4.20
C PHE A 164 -20.77 -37.90 -5.32
N SER A 165 -21.72 -38.80 -5.61
CA SER A 165 -22.82 -38.49 -6.53
C SER A 165 -23.83 -37.53 -5.87
N PRO A 166 -24.35 -36.52 -6.59
CA PRO A 166 -25.44 -35.69 -6.07
C PRO A 166 -26.70 -36.54 -5.85
N VAL A 167 -27.45 -36.23 -4.80
CA VAL A 167 -28.79 -36.79 -4.60
C VAL A 167 -29.69 -36.33 -5.75
N PRO A 168 -30.42 -37.23 -6.45
CA PRO A 168 -31.32 -36.83 -7.52
C PRO A 168 -32.42 -35.87 -7.04
N ASP A 169 -32.70 -34.82 -7.81
CA ASP A 169 -33.71 -33.79 -7.50
C ASP A 169 -35.10 -34.36 -7.16
N ASP A 170 -35.42 -35.56 -7.67
CA ASP A 170 -36.68 -36.28 -7.42
C ASP A 170 -36.95 -36.59 -5.93
N MET A 171 -35.95 -36.51 -5.04
CA MET A 171 -36.17 -36.68 -3.59
C MET A 171 -36.56 -35.39 -2.83
N LEU A 172 -36.37 -34.19 -3.39
CA LEU A 172 -36.79 -32.94 -2.72
C LEU A 172 -38.32 -32.73 -2.72
N ALA A 173 -39.07 -33.48 -3.54
CA ALA A 173 -40.52 -33.37 -3.63
C ALA A 173 -41.30 -34.16 -2.55
N ALA A 174 -40.64 -35.04 -1.78
CA ALA A 174 -41.32 -35.94 -0.84
C ALA A 174 -41.47 -35.38 0.58
N ASP A 175 -40.43 -34.74 1.14
CA ASP A 175 -40.42 -34.34 2.56
C ASP A 175 -41.19 -33.06 2.88
N THR A 176 -41.49 -32.22 1.89
CA THR A 176 -42.32 -31.00 2.09
C THR A 176 -43.78 -31.32 2.39
N ALA A 177 -44.25 -32.55 2.15
CA ALA A 177 -45.61 -33.00 2.48
C ALA A 177 -45.74 -33.64 3.88
N ALA A 178 -44.63 -34.08 4.50
CA ALA A 178 -44.66 -34.78 5.80
C ALA A 178 -44.62 -33.85 7.02
N ALA A 179 -44.12 -32.61 6.85
CA ALA A 179 -43.86 -31.68 7.96
C ALA A 179 -45.11 -30.98 8.56
N LEU A 180 -46.32 -31.20 8.04
CA LEU A 180 -47.54 -30.49 8.49
C LEU A 180 -48.46 -31.29 9.43
N THR A 181 -48.08 -32.49 9.86
CA THR A 181 -48.88 -33.27 10.83
C THR A 181 -48.03 -34.11 11.78
N MET A 182 -47.89 -33.66 13.04
CA MET A 182 -47.79 -34.51 14.25
C MET A 182 -48.11 -33.64 15.50
N PRO A 183 -48.62 -34.21 16.60
CA PRO A 183 -49.34 -33.46 17.63
C PRO A 183 -48.46 -32.89 18.74
N ALA A 184 -48.98 -31.87 19.42
CA ALA A 184 -48.40 -31.37 20.66
C ALA A 184 -48.51 -32.42 21.79
N ASN A 185 -47.38 -32.99 22.21
CA ASN A 185 -47.04 -33.35 23.60
C ASN A 185 -45.69 -34.10 23.68
N ALA A 186 -44.63 -33.39 24.07
CA ALA A 186 -43.41 -33.99 24.62
C ALA A 186 -42.79 -33.01 25.64
N ALA A 187 -42.43 -33.51 26.83
CA ALA A 187 -41.91 -32.68 27.92
C ALA A 187 -40.41 -32.36 27.75
N PRO A 188 -39.91 -31.24 28.31
CA PRO A 188 -38.51 -30.83 28.15
C PRO A 188 -37.54 -31.70 28.96
N ALA A 189 -36.40 -32.02 28.34
CA ALA A 189 -35.25 -32.65 29.00
C ALA A 189 -34.40 -31.62 29.78
N PRO A 190 -33.54 -32.03 30.74
CA PRO A 190 -33.02 -31.14 31.76
C PRO A 190 -31.88 -30.22 31.29
N GLN A 191 -31.91 -28.95 31.72
CA GLN A 191 -30.81 -28.00 31.53
C GLN A 191 -29.68 -28.22 32.55
N GLN A 192 -28.42 -28.23 32.09
CA GLN A 192 -27.25 -28.13 32.96
C GLN A 192 -27.02 -26.69 33.44
N PRO A 193 -26.47 -26.47 34.66
CA PRO A 193 -26.47 -25.18 35.31
C PRO A 193 -25.40 -24.22 34.75
N ALA A 194 -25.79 -22.95 34.60
CA ALA A 194 -24.88 -21.88 34.19
C ALA A 194 -23.89 -21.49 35.31
N ALA A 195 -22.64 -21.21 34.93
CA ALA A 195 -21.67 -20.54 35.80
C ALA A 195 -22.02 -19.04 35.98
N PRO A 196 -21.68 -18.40 37.12
CA PRO A 196 -22.26 -17.12 37.51
C PRO A 196 -21.72 -15.94 36.70
N SER A 197 -22.63 -15.19 36.07
CA SER A 197 -22.33 -13.89 35.46
C SER A 197 -22.20 -12.82 36.54
N VAL A 198 -21.00 -12.25 36.69
CA VAL A 198 -20.75 -11.10 37.57
C VAL A 198 -21.07 -9.82 36.80
N LYS A 199 -22.25 -9.25 37.04
CA LYS A 199 -22.57 -7.87 36.66
C LYS A 199 -21.83 -6.88 37.59
N PRO A 200 -21.07 -5.91 37.06
CA PRO A 200 -20.92 -4.62 37.73
C PRO A 200 -22.24 -3.86 37.56
N ALA A 201 -22.82 -3.41 38.66
CA ALA A 201 -23.87 -2.40 38.62
C ALA A 201 -23.22 -1.02 38.42
N ILE A 202 -23.76 -0.24 37.49
CA ILE A 202 -23.67 1.23 37.53
C ILE A 202 -25.10 1.73 37.32
N ASP A 203 -25.57 2.49 38.29
CA ASP A 203 -26.92 3.04 38.30
C ASP A 203 -27.12 4.06 37.18
N ALA A 204 -28.35 4.14 36.68
CA ALA A 204 -28.74 5.20 35.77
C ALA A 204 -28.99 6.49 36.56
N ASP A 205 -28.56 7.62 36.01
CA ASP A 205 -29.29 8.86 36.25
C ASP A 205 -29.41 9.72 34.97
N GLU A 206 -30.65 10.13 34.78
CA GLU A 206 -31.31 11.08 33.87
C GLU A 206 -30.63 11.76 32.66
N SER A 207 -31.50 12.01 31.66
CA SER A 207 -31.60 13.20 30.82
C SER A 207 -31.38 13.03 29.30
N SER A 208 -32.49 13.27 28.60
CA SER A 208 -32.70 13.32 27.16
C SER A 208 -31.83 14.32 26.38
N ALA A 209 -31.41 13.92 25.18
CA ALA A 209 -31.70 14.68 23.96
C ALA A 209 -31.64 13.75 22.74
N ALA A 210 -32.68 13.78 21.91
CA ALA A 210 -32.57 13.31 20.53
C ALA A 210 -31.90 14.42 19.71
N ASP A 211 -30.91 14.07 18.89
CA ASP A 211 -30.39 14.96 17.86
C ASP A 211 -30.01 14.12 16.62
N ASP A 212 -30.40 14.59 15.45
CA ASP A 212 -30.40 13.80 14.21
C ASP A 212 -28.98 13.71 13.60
N GLY A 213 -28.35 12.54 13.77
CA GLY A 213 -26.97 12.28 13.33
C GLY A 213 -26.86 11.42 12.07
N ALA A 214 -26.24 11.96 11.02
CA ALA A 214 -25.88 11.25 9.78
C ALA A 214 -25.01 9.98 10.04
N PRO A 215 -25.00 8.98 9.14
CA PRO A 215 -24.37 7.68 9.40
C PRO A 215 -22.87 7.78 9.77
N PRO A 216 -22.39 6.94 10.72
CA PRO A 216 -21.12 7.15 11.44
C PRO A 216 -19.82 6.89 10.64
N GLY A 217 -19.88 6.83 9.31
CA GLY A 217 -18.72 6.58 8.44
C GLY A 217 -17.71 7.74 8.32
N ILE A 218 -18.06 8.95 8.77
CA ILE A 218 -17.27 10.18 8.55
C ILE A 218 -16.44 10.58 9.79
N ALA A 219 -16.57 9.87 10.91
CA ALA A 219 -15.85 10.21 12.15
C ALA A 219 -14.40 9.66 12.23
N LEU A 220 -13.99 8.78 11.31
CA LEU A 220 -12.66 8.15 11.30
C LEU A 220 -11.48 9.11 10.97
N PHE A 221 -11.77 10.39 10.71
CA PHE A 221 -10.81 11.37 10.19
C PHE A 221 -9.80 11.88 11.23
N ALA A 222 -10.01 11.67 12.54
CA ALA A 222 -9.16 12.25 13.59
C ALA A 222 -7.72 11.70 13.63
N GLY A 223 -7.52 10.39 13.39
CA GLY A 223 -6.19 9.78 13.31
C GLY A 223 -5.47 10.17 12.01
N VAL A 224 -6.20 10.17 10.90
CA VAL A 224 -5.73 10.64 9.59
C VAL A 224 -5.32 12.11 9.65
N LEU A 225 -5.95 12.95 10.49
CA LEU A 225 -5.60 14.35 10.71
C LEU A 225 -4.20 14.60 11.30
N LEU A 226 -3.58 13.62 11.98
CA LEU A 226 -2.17 13.74 12.40
C LEU A 226 -1.20 13.50 11.22
N VAL A 227 -1.52 12.55 10.34
CA VAL A 227 -0.76 12.27 9.11
C VAL A 227 -0.97 13.40 8.08
N LEU A 228 -2.20 13.90 7.92
CA LEU A 228 -2.52 15.09 7.15
C LEU A 228 -1.98 16.38 7.79
N GLY A 229 -1.80 16.43 9.11
CA GLY A 229 -1.15 17.54 9.80
C GLY A 229 0.33 17.63 9.45
N ALA A 230 1.03 16.50 9.45
CA ALA A 230 2.39 16.38 8.92
C ALA A 230 2.44 16.67 7.42
N GLY A 231 1.47 16.17 6.63
CA GLY A 231 1.31 16.50 5.22
C GLY A 231 1.18 18.01 4.98
N ALA A 232 0.16 18.66 5.54
CA ALA A 232 -0.11 20.08 5.39
C ALA A 232 1.03 20.98 5.89
N ALA A 233 1.73 20.58 6.96
CA ALA A 233 2.97 21.24 7.38
C ALA A 233 4.09 21.08 6.34
N GLY A 234 4.27 19.87 5.80
CA GLY A 234 5.21 19.56 4.73
C GLY A 234 4.94 20.36 3.45
N LEU A 235 3.67 20.43 3.02
CA LEU A 235 3.22 21.23 1.87
C LEU A 235 3.53 22.74 2.07
N ARG A 236 3.32 23.28 3.28
CA ARG A 236 3.70 24.67 3.60
C ARG A 236 5.22 24.88 3.52
N VAL A 237 6.03 23.97 4.05
CA VAL A 237 7.50 24.06 3.98
C VAL A 237 8.01 23.91 2.54
N ALA A 238 7.48 22.97 1.75
CA ALA A 238 7.84 22.78 0.34
C ALA A 238 7.62 24.05 -0.49
N SER A 239 6.49 24.73 -0.30
CA SER A 239 6.20 26.02 -0.98
C SER A 239 7.18 27.15 -0.64
N SER A 240 7.89 27.06 0.49
CA SER A 240 8.83 28.08 0.97
C SER A 240 10.27 27.88 0.50
N ASP A 241 10.67 26.63 0.23
CA ASP A 241 12.04 26.25 -0.14
C ASP A 241 12.25 26.10 -1.67
N ALA A 242 11.19 26.09 -2.48
CA ALA A 242 11.25 26.04 -3.95
C ALA A 242 11.69 27.37 -4.63
N ALA A 243 12.15 28.36 -3.85
CA ALA A 243 12.50 29.69 -4.34
C ALA A 243 14.01 29.95 -4.32
N PRO A 244 14.67 30.12 -5.48
CA PRO A 244 16.01 30.72 -5.54
C PRO A 244 15.97 32.11 -4.91
N ARG A 245 16.93 32.42 -4.02
CA ARG A 245 17.04 33.75 -3.38
C ARG A 245 17.78 34.76 -4.26
N GLY A 246 17.29 34.91 -5.49
CA GLY A 246 17.70 36.02 -6.35
C GLY A 246 17.20 37.38 -5.82
N PRO A 247 17.79 38.50 -6.28
CA PRO A 247 17.36 39.85 -5.88
C PRO A 247 15.88 40.14 -6.13
N ARG A 248 15.27 40.97 -5.28
CA ARG A 248 13.85 41.35 -5.39
C ARG A 248 13.61 42.29 -6.58
N THR A 249 13.29 41.74 -7.74
CA THR A 249 12.66 42.48 -8.84
C THR A 249 11.34 41.83 -9.30
N ASP A 250 10.46 42.67 -9.81
CA ASP A 250 9.17 42.42 -10.47
C ASP A 250 8.00 41.79 -9.68
N ARG A 251 6.95 42.61 -9.54
CA ARG A 251 5.64 42.27 -8.96
C ARG A 251 4.92 41.13 -9.72
N ASN A 252 5.13 41.02 -11.04
CA ASN A 252 4.58 39.92 -11.87
C ASN A 252 5.08 38.53 -11.46
N SER A 253 6.29 38.43 -10.89
CA SER A 253 6.85 37.15 -10.43
C SER A 253 6.15 36.59 -9.18
N SER A 254 5.29 37.38 -8.51
CA SER A 254 4.57 36.95 -7.32
C SER A 254 3.28 36.17 -7.66
N THR A 255 2.57 36.56 -8.71
CA THR A 255 1.35 35.88 -9.17
C THR A 255 1.69 34.49 -9.74
N ALA A 256 2.70 34.41 -10.61
CA ALA A 256 3.16 33.14 -11.18
C ALA A 256 3.70 32.16 -10.12
N ARG A 257 4.36 32.65 -9.08
CA ARG A 257 4.79 31.82 -7.94
C ARG A 257 3.61 31.33 -7.10
N ARG A 258 2.58 32.15 -6.90
CA ARG A 258 1.36 31.75 -6.17
C ARG A 258 0.54 30.71 -6.92
N THR A 259 0.38 30.83 -8.24
CA THR A 259 -0.35 29.83 -9.04
C THR A 259 0.39 28.50 -9.12
N SER A 260 1.72 28.52 -9.33
CA SER A 260 2.55 27.30 -9.29
C SER A 260 2.44 26.57 -7.94
N ALA A 261 2.59 27.30 -6.82
CA ALA A 261 2.44 26.72 -5.49
C ALA A 261 1.03 26.16 -5.24
N ALA A 262 -0.03 26.83 -5.71
CA ALA A 262 -1.41 26.35 -5.57
C ALA A 262 -1.69 25.07 -6.39
N ILE A 263 -1.14 24.97 -7.60
CA ILE A 263 -1.25 23.76 -8.45
C ILE A 263 -0.52 22.59 -7.79
N SER A 264 0.71 22.79 -7.29
CA SER A 264 1.42 21.74 -6.55
C SER A 264 0.65 21.33 -5.29
N LEU A 265 0.10 22.28 -4.53
CA LEU A 265 -0.73 22.00 -3.35
C LEU A 265 -1.95 21.14 -3.70
N LEU A 266 -2.62 21.43 -4.82
CA LEU A 266 -3.78 20.68 -5.30
C LEU A 266 -3.40 19.24 -5.69
N ILE A 267 -2.31 19.06 -6.45
CA ILE A 267 -1.80 17.73 -6.85
C ILE A 267 -1.45 16.91 -5.61
N TYR A 268 -0.80 17.50 -4.60
CA TYR A 268 -0.50 16.81 -3.35
C TYR A 268 -1.73 16.50 -2.51
N GLY A 269 -2.71 17.40 -2.45
CA GLY A 269 -3.98 17.15 -1.81
C GLY A 269 -4.69 15.94 -2.44
N LEU A 270 -4.80 15.93 -3.76
CA LEU A 270 -5.44 14.84 -4.51
C LEU A 270 -4.67 13.51 -4.35
N SER A 271 -3.36 13.52 -4.52
CA SER A 271 -2.51 12.33 -4.35
C SER A 271 -2.60 11.77 -2.93
N THR A 272 -2.68 12.63 -1.91
CA THR A 272 -2.86 12.21 -0.51
C THR A 272 -4.26 11.63 -0.28
N VAL A 273 -5.31 12.21 -0.88
CA VAL A 273 -6.67 11.65 -0.83
C VAL A 273 -6.74 10.27 -1.49
N ILE A 274 -6.09 10.08 -2.65
CA ILE A 274 -5.98 8.76 -3.31
C ILE A 274 -5.26 7.75 -2.38
N GLY A 275 -4.13 8.15 -1.76
CA GLY A 275 -3.41 7.29 -0.83
C GLY A 275 -4.19 6.93 0.43
N VAL A 276 -4.96 7.87 1.00
CA VAL A 276 -5.86 7.62 2.14
C VAL A 276 -7.03 6.72 1.73
N ALA A 277 -7.61 6.90 0.54
CA ALA A 277 -8.66 6.03 0.03
C ALA A 277 -8.14 4.60 -0.21
N ALA A 278 -6.95 4.43 -0.77
CA ALA A 278 -6.29 3.14 -0.91
C ALA A 278 -5.98 2.47 0.44
N LEU A 279 -5.61 3.26 1.45
CA LEU A 279 -5.35 2.77 2.81
C LEU A 279 -6.64 2.32 3.52
N LEU A 280 -7.73 3.06 3.36
CA LEU A 280 -9.01 2.81 4.04
C LEU A 280 -9.96 1.91 3.24
N TYR A 281 -9.61 1.53 2.02
CA TYR A 281 -10.40 0.64 1.16
C TYR A 281 -10.86 -0.66 1.88
N PRO A 282 -10.02 -1.37 2.65
CA PRO A 282 -10.45 -2.56 3.41
C PRO A 282 -11.66 -2.32 4.34
N PHE A 283 -11.70 -1.18 5.04
CA PHE A 283 -12.82 -0.81 5.90
C PHE A 283 -14.07 -0.49 5.10
N LEU A 284 -13.92 0.17 3.95
CA LEU A 284 -15.04 0.47 3.05
C LEU A 284 -15.60 -0.81 2.44
N ALA A 285 -14.75 -1.72 1.96
CA ALA A 285 -15.14 -3.02 1.41
C ALA A 285 -15.82 -3.90 2.47
N ALA A 286 -15.33 -3.89 3.71
CA ALA A 286 -15.96 -4.60 4.83
C ALA A 286 -17.31 -4.00 5.25
N ALA A 287 -17.44 -2.67 5.25
CA ALA A 287 -18.68 -1.96 5.58
C ALA A 287 -19.75 -2.01 4.47
N LEU A 288 -19.34 -2.19 3.20
CA LEU A 288 -20.21 -2.32 2.03
C LEU A 288 -20.52 -3.77 1.64
N ARG A 289 -20.14 -4.76 2.47
CA ARG A 289 -20.52 -6.17 2.23
C ARG A 289 -22.04 -6.27 2.06
N PRO A 290 -22.56 -6.78 0.92
CA PRO A 290 -23.99 -7.01 0.76
C PRO A 290 -24.52 -7.93 1.86
N ALA A 291 -25.80 -7.77 2.21
CA ALA A 291 -26.52 -8.83 2.90
C ALA A 291 -26.46 -10.11 2.03
N ALA A 292 -26.40 -11.27 2.68
CA ALA A 292 -26.08 -12.56 2.03
C ALA A 292 -26.86 -12.80 0.72
N GLY A 293 -26.13 -13.12 -0.37
CA GLY A 293 -26.73 -13.51 -1.66
C GLY A 293 -26.19 -12.80 -2.91
N GLN A 294 -25.34 -11.78 -2.79
CA GLN A 294 -24.67 -11.15 -3.96
C GLN A 294 -23.17 -11.47 -4.00
N PRO A 295 -22.60 -11.88 -5.15
CA PRO A 295 -21.14 -11.96 -5.32
C PRO A 295 -20.52 -10.56 -5.23
N PRO A 296 -19.36 -10.39 -4.56
CA PRO A 296 -18.77 -9.08 -4.28
C PRO A 296 -18.09 -8.47 -5.52
N SER A 297 -18.89 -7.81 -6.36
CA SER A 297 -18.47 -7.21 -7.65
C SER A 297 -17.40 -6.11 -7.57
N LEU A 298 -17.10 -5.59 -6.36
CA LEU A 298 -16.04 -4.60 -6.12
C LEU A 298 -14.74 -5.18 -5.55
N ASN A 299 -14.66 -6.47 -5.23
CA ASN A 299 -13.47 -7.08 -4.61
C ASN A 299 -12.55 -7.81 -5.60
N GLY A 300 -12.90 -7.85 -6.89
CA GLY A 300 -12.12 -8.59 -7.89
C GLY A 300 -10.77 -7.94 -8.26
N PRO A 301 -9.84 -8.70 -8.88
CA PRO A 301 -8.54 -8.21 -9.35
C PRO A 301 -8.60 -6.94 -10.22
N GLY A 302 -9.72 -6.72 -10.92
CA GLY A 302 -9.99 -5.51 -11.69
C GLY A 302 -9.93 -4.22 -10.86
N LEU A 303 -10.40 -4.20 -9.61
CA LEU A 303 -10.29 -3.00 -8.78
C LEU A 303 -8.85 -2.72 -8.37
N MET A 304 -8.03 -3.76 -8.13
CA MET A 304 -6.61 -3.60 -7.88
C MET A 304 -5.90 -2.97 -9.09
N LEU A 305 -6.20 -3.45 -10.31
CA LEU A 305 -5.65 -2.89 -11.55
C LEU A 305 -6.09 -1.43 -11.78
N VAL A 306 -7.37 -1.11 -11.54
CA VAL A 306 -7.89 0.27 -11.62
C VAL A 306 -7.24 1.16 -10.58
N LEU A 307 -7.15 0.73 -9.31
CA LEU A 307 -6.53 1.51 -8.24
C LEU A 307 -5.05 1.76 -8.54
N LEU A 308 -4.29 0.70 -8.86
CA LEU A 308 -2.87 0.82 -9.24
C LEU A 308 -2.69 1.72 -10.47
N GLY A 309 -3.54 1.59 -11.49
CA GLY A 309 -3.54 2.42 -12.69
C GLY A 309 -3.80 3.91 -12.39
N VAL A 310 -4.77 4.22 -11.53
CA VAL A 310 -5.06 5.59 -11.06
C VAL A 310 -3.89 6.16 -10.26
N CYS A 311 -3.28 5.35 -9.38
CA CYS A 311 -2.12 5.75 -8.59
C CYS A 311 -0.90 6.02 -9.48
N PHE A 312 -0.65 5.16 -10.47
CA PHE A 312 0.42 5.34 -11.45
C PHE A 312 0.18 6.55 -12.35
N ALA A 313 -1.06 6.77 -12.82
CA ALA A 313 -1.43 7.96 -13.58
C ALA A 313 -1.22 9.24 -12.75
N GLY A 314 -1.57 9.23 -11.45
CA GLY A 314 -1.29 10.32 -10.52
C GLY A 314 0.21 10.64 -10.42
N LEU A 315 1.05 9.61 -10.26
CA LEU A 315 2.52 9.76 -10.24
C LEU A 315 3.07 10.28 -11.57
N LEU A 316 2.55 9.82 -12.72
CA LEU A 316 2.94 10.35 -14.04
C LEU A 316 2.56 11.82 -14.21
N LEU A 317 1.37 12.23 -13.78
CA LEU A 317 0.95 13.63 -13.78
C LEU A 317 1.84 14.48 -12.87
N GLU A 318 2.28 13.95 -11.72
CA GLU A 318 3.21 14.65 -10.84
C GLU A 318 4.62 14.80 -11.46
N VAL A 319 5.12 13.78 -12.16
CA VAL A 319 6.39 13.85 -12.92
C VAL A 319 6.32 14.86 -14.07
N GLN A 320 5.18 14.92 -14.79
CA GLN A 320 4.99 15.84 -15.91
C GLN A 320 4.64 17.27 -15.50
N GLY A 321 3.93 17.47 -14.39
CA GLY A 321 3.49 18.78 -13.89
C GLY A 321 4.60 19.67 -13.34
N GLN A 322 5.84 19.17 -13.34
CA GLN A 322 7.03 19.86 -12.88
C GLN A 322 7.93 20.26 -14.05
N ALA A 323 8.59 21.41 -13.94
CA ALA A 323 9.73 21.77 -14.80
C ALA A 323 10.98 20.97 -14.39
N VAL A 324 10.86 19.64 -14.27
CA VAL A 324 11.97 18.76 -13.91
C VAL A 324 13.00 18.84 -15.03
N SER A 325 14.21 19.30 -14.71
CA SER A 325 15.36 19.10 -15.60
C SER A 325 15.45 17.61 -15.93
N ALA A 326 15.63 17.24 -17.19
CA ALA A 326 15.76 15.83 -17.59
C ALA A 326 16.83 15.08 -16.77
N LYS A 327 17.83 15.81 -16.25
CA LYS A 327 18.88 15.29 -15.35
C LYS A 327 18.35 14.89 -13.96
N LEU A 328 17.33 15.57 -13.42
CA LEU A 328 16.66 15.22 -12.16
C LEU A 328 15.73 14.01 -12.35
N ILE A 329 15.06 13.86 -13.50
CA ILE A 329 14.32 12.63 -13.84
C ILE A 329 15.29 11.44 -13.92
N ALA A 330 16.42 11.61 -14.61
CA ALA A 330 17.47 10.58 -14.68
C ALA A 330 18.04 10.23 -13.30
N LEU A 331 18.29 11.22 -12.44
CA LEU A 331 18.73 11.00 -11.05
C LEU A 331 17.69 10.20 -10.26
N LEU A 332 16.40 10.58 -10.36
CA LEU A 332 15.31 9.89 -9.68
C LEU A 332 15.27 8.41 -10.11
N GLY A 333 15.34 8.12 -11.41
CA GLY A 333 15.38 6.75 -11.92
C GLY A 333 16.56 5.93 -11.38
N VAL A 334 17.77 6.50 -11.35
CA VAL A 334 18.96 5.83 -10.79
C VAL A 334 18.81 5.57 -9.29
N LEU A 335 18.31 6.54 -8.53
CA LEU A 335 18.10 6.39 -7.09
C LEU A 335 16.99 5.38 -6.77
N VAL A 336 15.88 5.39 -7.52
CA VAL A 336 14.80 4.39 -7.44
C VAL A 336 15.33 2.99 -7.74
N ALA A 337 16.19 2.82 -8.76
CA ALA A 337 16.81 1.54 -9.07
C ALA A 337 17.69 1.03 -7.92
N ILE A 338 18.58 1.88 -7.39
CA ILE A 338 19.43 1.54 -6.23
C ILE A 338 18.56 1.14 -5.02
N ASN A 339 17.53 1.92 -4.71
CA ASN A 339 16.69 1.67 -3.54
C ASN A 339 15.77 0.44 -3.71
N SER A 340 15.37 0.14 -4.94
CA SER A 340 14.63 -1.09 -5.27
C SER A 340 15.50 -2.33 -5.09
N VAL A 341 16.79 -2.27 -5.44
CA VAL A 341 17.77 -3.33 -5.13
C VAL A 341 17.98 -3.47 -3.62
N LEU A 342 18.05 -2.36 -2.87
CA LEU A 342 18.09 -2.40 -1.39
C LEU A 342 16.88 -3.12 -0.79
N ARG A 343 15.69 -2.93 -1.35
CA ARG A 343 14.48 -3.67 -0.94
C ARG A 343 14.52 -5.14 -1.38
N PHE A 344 15.04 -5.45 -2.56
CA PHE A 344 15.23 -6.83 -3.00
C PHE A 344 16.16 -7.60 -2.04
N VAL A 345 17.23 -6.96 -1.56
CA VAL A 345 18.13 -7.53 -0.53
C VAL A 345 17.43 -7.74 0.82
N GLU A 346 16.49 -6.87 1.20
CA GLU A 346 15.63 -7.05 2.40
C GLU A 346 14.68 -8.26 2.27
N VAL A 347 14.13 -8.52 1.08
CA VAL A 347 13.23 -9.68 0.84
C VAL A 347 14.02 -10.98 0.65
N GLY A 348 15.16 -10.94 -0.05
CA GLY A 348 15.96 -12.11 -0.40
C GLY A 348 16.99 -12.55 0.65
N ILE A 349 17.25 -11.74 1.68
CA ILE A 349 18.10 -12.11 2.83
C ILE A 349 17.27 -11.90 4.10
N PRO A 350 16.99 -12.95 4.90
CA PRO A 350 16.17 -12.81 6.11
C PRO A 350 16.89 -11.93 7.15
N GLY A 351 16.56 -10.64 7.15
CA GLY A 351 17.01 -9.69 8.14
C GLY A 351 16.27 -9.83 9.47
N PRO A 352 16.81 -9.27 10.57
CA PRO A 352 16.04 -9.16 11.81
C PRO A 352 14.75 -8.39 11.53
N GLY A 353 13.62 -8.98 11.94
CA GLY A 353 12.27 -8.66 11.47
C GLY A 353 11.97 -7.17 11.24
N GLY A 354 11.43 -6.85 10.06
CA GLY A 354 10.96 -5.50 9.73
C GLY A 354 12.04 -4.48 9.39
N PHE A 355 13.32 -4.81 9.57
CA PHE A 355 14.46 -4.02 9.08
C PHE A 355 14.30 -3.68 7.60
N SER A 356 14.27 -2.39 7.26
CA SER A 356 14.11 -1.96 5.87
C SER A 356 15.04 -0.79 5.54
N PRO A 357 16.09 -0.99 4.72
CA PRO A 357 17.07 0.04 4.41
C PRO A 357 16.52 1.16 3.51
N VAL A 358 15.35 0.95 2.89
CA VAL A 358 14.79 1.83 1.84
C VAL A 358 14.51 3.26 2.32
N PHE A 359 14.17 3.41 3.61
CA PHE A 359 13.81 4.70 4.20
C PHE A 359 14.99 5.68 4.21
N VAL A 360 16.23 5.19 4.27
CA VAL A 360 17.41 6.07 4.32
C VAL A 360 17.53 6.91 3.05
N LEU A 361 17.43 6.30 1.86
CA LEU A 361 17.50 7.06 0.61
C LEU A 361 16.26 7.92 0.37
N ILE A 362 15.06 7.46 0.75
CA ILE A 362 13.82 8.25 0.63
C ILE A 362 13.90 9.54 1.47
N ILE A 363 14.32 9.42 2.74
CA ILE A 363 14.45 10.56 3.66
C ILE A 363 15.55 11.51 3.21
N LEU A 364 16.73 10.99 2.84
CA LEU A 364 17.86 11.83 2.44
C LEU A 364 17.59 12.59 1.14
N THR A 365 16.95 11.96 0.16
CA THR A 365 16.62 12.62 -1.11
C THR A 365 15.49 13.63 -0.95
N GLY A 366 14.44 13.31 -0.18
CA GLY A 366 13.39 14.28 0.19
C GLY A 366 13.93 15.46 1.02
N TYR A 367 14.91 15.23 1.89
CA TYR A 367 15.55 16.28 2.68
C TYR A 367 16.46 17.19 1.86
N VAL A 368 17.18 16.66 0.86
CA VAL A 368 18.09 17.43 -0.01
C VAL A 368 17.33 18.10 -1.15
N PHE A 369 16.68 17.32 -2.03
CA PHE A 369 16.04 17.79 -3.26
C PHE A 369 14.59 18.28 -3.06
N GLY A 370 14.04 18.13 -1.85
CA GLY A 370 12.70 18.60 -1.47
C GLY A 370 11.65 17.49 -1.42
N GLY A 371 10.56 17.75 -0.69
CA GLY A 371 9.54 16.76 -0.37
C GLY A 371 8.91 16.09 -1.59
N GLN A 372 8.70 16.84 -2.68
CA GLN A 372 8.25 16.31 -3.97
C GLN A 372 9.13 15.19 -4.51
N PHE A 373 10.45 15.43 -4.55
CA PHE A 373 11.40 14.43 -5.02
C PHE A 373 11.40 13.21 -4.09
N GLY A 374 11.31 13.43 -2.76
CA GLY A 374 11.18 12.36 -1.77
C GLY A 374 9.90 11.54 -1.94
N PHE A 375 8.78 12.18 -2.27
CA PHE A 375 7.49 11.52 -2.47
C PHE A 375 7.54 10.57 -3.67
N LEU A 376 7.96 11.08 -4.83
CA LEU A 376 8.16 10.28 -6.04
C LEU A 376 9.20 9.17 -5.79
N MET A 377 10.29 9.47 -5.09
CA MET A 377 11.32 8.49 -4.74
C MET A 377 10.76 7.34 -3.90
N GLY A 378 9.93 7.63 -2.90
CA GLY A 378 9.25 6.62 -2.09
C GLY A 378 8.28 5.78 -2.93
N ALA A 379 7.30 6.43 -3.56
CA ALA A 379 6.25 5.74 -4.31
C ALA A 379 6.80 4.88 -5.46
N LEU A 380 7.77 5.40 -6.23
CA LEU A 380 8.39 4.66 -7.33
C LEU A 380 9.33 3.55 -6.85
N THR A 381 10.01 3.69 -5.71
CA THR A 381 10.78 2.56 -5.13
C THR A 381 9.85 1.38 -4.86
N LEU A 382 8.73 1.62 -4.16
CA LEU A 382 7.80 0.56 -3.76
C LEU A 382 7.14 -0.09 -4.98
N LEU A 383 6.74 0.71 -5.97
CA LEU A 383 6.19 0.21 -7.24
C LEU A 383 7.20 -0.66 -8.00
N VAL A 384 8.39 -0.14 -8.30
CA VAL A 384 9.39 -0.83 -9.13
C VAL A 384 9.82 -2.13 -8.45
N SER A 385 10.16 -2.07 -7.16
CA SER A 385 10.56 -3.26 -6.42
C SER A 385 9.45 -4.31 -6.29
N ALA A 386 8.18 -3.92 -6.15
CA ALA A 386 7.06 -4.86 -6.12
C ALA A 386 6.91 -5.63 -7.44
N VAL A 387 7.06 -4.95 -8.59
CA VAL A 387 7.06 -5.60 -9.91
C VAL A 387 8.20 -6.62 -10.03
N PHE A 388 9.40 -6.29 -9.57
CA PHE A 388 10.56 -7.20 -9.63
C PHE A 388 10.52 -8.36 -8.63
N THR A 389 9.83 -8.21 -7.49
CA THR A 389 9.74 -9.25 -6.44
C THR A 389 8.47 -10.11 -6.55
N GLY A 390 7.60 -9.85 -7.53
CA GLY A 390 6.26 -10.44 -7.56
C GLY A 390 5.32 -9.92 -6.46
N GLY A 391 5.76 -8.98 -5.62
CA GLY A 391 4.99 -8.42 -4.49
C GLY A 391 3.90 -7.43 -4.87
N VAL A 392 3.25 -7.60 -6.01
CA VAL A 392 2.13 -6.78 -6.48
C VAL A 392 0.84 -7.31 -5.87
N GLY A 393 0.23 -6.51 -4.99
CA GLY A 393 -1.04 -6.85 -4.33
C GLY A 393 -1.86 -5.62 -3.99
N PRO A 394 -3.09 -5.78 -3.48
CA PRO A 394 -4.02 -4.65 -3.25
C PRO A 394 -3.56 -3.69 -2.13
N TRP A 395 -2.59 -4.10 -1.30
CA TRP A 395 -1.89 -3.22 -0.34
C TRP A 395 -0.84 -2.31 -0.99
N LEU A 396 -0.37 -2.60 -2.22
CA LEU A 396 0.76 -1.92 -2.85
C LEU A 396 0.51 -0.41 -3.03
N PRO A 397 -0.67 0.06 -3.49
CA PRO A 397 -0.96 1.49 -3.54
C PRO A 397 -0.78 2.16 -2.17
N ALA A 398 -1.31 1.58 -1.10
CA ALA A 398 -1.12 2.11 0.26
C ALA A 398 0.37 2.15 0.67
N GLN A 399 1.15 1.11 0.35
CA GLN A 399 2.62 1.10 0.59
C GLN A 399 3.33 2.21 -0.21
N MET A 400 2.96 2.43 -1.47
CA MET A 400 3.54 3.48 -2.33
C MET A 400 3.30 4.87 -1.74
N PHE A 401 2.07 5.19 -1.31
CA PHE A 401 1.78 6.48 -0.69
C PHE A 401 2.39 6.62 0.71
N ALA A 402 2.37 5.58 1.54
CA ALA A 402 3.01 5.62 2.85
C ALA A 402 4.52 5.88 2.75
N ALA A 403 5.22 5.21 1.84
CA ALA A 403 6.63 5.46 1.55
C ALA A 403 6.85 6.85 0.93
N GLY A 404 5.93 7.31 0.07
CA GLY A 404 5.94 8.67 -0.45
C GLY A 404 5.83 9.72 0.66
N TRP A 405 4.94 9.54 1.64
CA TRP A 405 4.77 10.48 2.75
C TRP A 405 6.01 10.60 3.65
N VAL A 406 6.81 9.53 3.79
CA VAL A 406 8.14 9.59 4.45
C VAL A 406 9.04 10.60 3.75
N GLY A 407 9.13 10.55 2.42
CA GLY A 407 9.95 11.46 1.63
C GLY A 407 9.38 12.87 1.55
N LEU A 408 8.05 13.00 1.42
CA LEU A 408 7.32 14.28 1.39
C LEU A 408 7.53 15.11 2.66
N SER A 409 7.56 14.43 3.81
CA SER A 409 7.72 15.05 5.12
C SER A 409 9.17 15.30 5.52
N ALA A 410 10.17 14.73 4.83
CA ALA A 410 11.59 14.87 5.17
C ALA A 410 12.09 16.33 5.33
N PRO A 411 11.61 17.35 4.58
CA PRO A 411 11.93 18.76 4.84
C PRO A 411 11.53 19.27 6.23
N LEU A 412 10.59 18.63 6.94
CA LEU A 412 10.18 18.98 8.30
C LEU A 412 11.28 18.74 9.35
N ALA A 413 12.31 17.95 9.03
CA ALA A 413 13.51 17.86 9.86
C ALA A 413 14.29 19.19 9.91
N ARG A 414 14.18 20.07 8.88
CA ARG A 414 14.93 21.34 8.78
C ARG A 414 14.70 22.27 10.00
N PRO A 415 13.47 22.61 10.44
CA PRO A 415 13.26 23.43 11.64
C PRO A 415 13.76 22.74 12.93
N LEU A 416 13.57 21.42 13.07
CA LEU A 416 14.04 20.65 14.24
C LEU A 416 15.58 20.70 14.36
N ILE A 417 16.29 20.54 13.24
CA ILE A 417 17.76 20.66 13.17
C ILE A 417 18.21 22.06 13.60
N ARG A 418 17.55 23.12 13.11
CA ARG A 418 17.87 24.51 13.49
C ARG A 418 17.65 24.75 14.98
N TRP A 419 16.53 24.25 15.55
CA TRP A 419 16.21 24.37 16.97
C TRP A 419 17.24 23.65 17.85
N ALA A 420 17.71 22.47 17.43
CA ALA A 420 18.82 21.75 18.08
C ALA A 420 20.22 22.41 17.87
N GLY A 421 20.30 23.58 17.25
CA GLY A 421 21.56 24.26 16.90
C GLY A 421 22.43 23.50 15.91
N GLY A 422 21.84 22.60 15.13
CA GLY A 422 22.50 21.84 14.08
C GLY A 422 22.81 22.71 12.85
N ARG A 423 23.98 22.49 12.25
CA ARG A 423 24.39 23.09 10.97
C ARG A 423 24.43 22.01 9.88
N PRO A 424 24.25 22.35 8.59
CA PRO A 424 24.49 21.42 7.49
C PRO A 424 25.87 20.76 7.59
N GLY A 425 25.92 19.44 7.52
CA GLY A 425 27.13 18.62 7.66
C GLY A 425 27.54 18.30 9.10
N SER A 426 26.83 18.80 10.12
CA SER A 426 27.13 18.50 11.53
C SER A 426 26.59 17.14 11.98
N ARG A 427 27.20 16.55 13.03
CA ARG A 427 26.67 15.32 13.66
C ARG A 427 25.23 15.47 14.18
N ARG A 428 24.81 16.69 14.57
CA ARG A 428 23.44 16.98 15.02
C ARG A 428 22.41 16.90 13.89
N GLU A 429 22.79 17.24 12.67
CA GLU A 429 21.92 17.04 11.50
C GLU A 429 21.67 15.55 11.25
N VAL A 430 22.74 14.73 11.26
CA VAL A 430 22.61 13.28 11.08
C VAL A 430 21.80 12.65 12.22
N ALA A 431 22.02 13.07 13.47
CA ALA A 431 21.25 12.58 14.62
C ALA A 431 19.75 12.93 14.54
N ALA A 432 19.41 14.15 14.10
CA ALA A 432 18.01 14.54 13.92
C ALA A 432 17.34 13.78 12.75
N LEU A 433 18.06 13.53 11.66
CA LEU A 433 17.58 12.69 10.56
C LEU A 433 17.46 11.21 10.96
N ALA A 434 18.33 10.72 11.85
CA ALA A 434 18.23 9.38 12.42
C ALA A 434 17.01 9.24 13.33
N LEU A 435 16.74 10.22 14.20
CA LEU A 435 15.51 10.27 14.99
C LEU A 435 14.27 10.32 14.09
N PHE A 436 14.29 11.14 13.03
CA PHE A 436 13.22 11.22 12.04
C PHE A 436 12.99 9.88 11.32
N ALA A 437 14.07 9.18 10.94
CA ALA A 437 14.00 7.85 10.32
C ALA A 437 13.49 6.76 11.29
N GLY A 438 13.84 6.86 12.57
CA GLY A 438 13.30 6.00 13.63
C GLY A 438 11.80 6.21 13.81
N VAL A 439 11.36 7.46 13.99
CA VAL A 439 9.94 7.81 14.10
C VAL A 439 9.14 7.32 12.88
N TRP A 440 9.65 7.52 11.66
CA TRP A 440 9.01 6.99 10.46
C TRP A 440 9.05 5.46 10.33
N GLY A 441 10.04 4.77 10.91
CA GLY A 441 10.05 3.32 10.97
C GLY A 441 8.84 2.76 11.74
N LEU A 442 8.51 3.39 12.88
CA LEU A 442 7.32 3.07 13.67
C LEU A 442 6.03 3.52 12.94
N LEU A 443 5.97 4.79 12.50
CA LEU A 443 4.78 5.35 11.85
C LEU A 443 4.41 4.61 10.56
N PHE A 444 5.39 4.12 9.78
CA PHE A 444 5.12 3.35 8.57
C PHE A 444 4.38 2.05 8.91
N GLY A 445 4.76 1.35 9.98
CA GLY A 445 4.05 0.17 10.45
C GLY A 445 2.67 0.51 11.02
N VAL A 446 2.55 1.54 11.86
CA VAL A 446 1.26 2.06 12.35
C VAL A 446 0.32 2.46 11.21
N ILE A 447 0.83 2.97 10.09
CA ILE A 447 0.02 3.29 8.91
C ILE A 447 -0.33 1.99 8.16
N MET A 448 0.65 1.17 7.79
CA MET A 448 0.41 0.00 6.95
C MET A 448 -0.42 -1.09 7.63
N ASN A 449 -0.28 -1.26 8.95
CA ASN A 449 -1.05 -2.25 9.69
C ASN A 449 -2.55 -1.90 9.74
N LEU A 450 -2.96 -0.64 9.53
CA LEU A 450 -4.38 -0.29 9.35
C LEU A 450 -4.98 -0.96 8.10
N TRP A 451 -4.20 -1.17 7.03
CA TRP A 451 -4.69 -1.82 5.82
C TRP A 451 -5.02 -3.30 6.08
N PHE A 452 -4.15 -3.99 6.82
CA PHE A 452 -4.35 -5.41 7.15
C PHE A 452 -5.38 -5.64 8.28
N TRP A 453 -5.59 -4.65 9.15
CA TRP A 453 -6.38 -4.80 10.38
C TRP A 453 -7.83 -5.33 10.19
N PRO A 454 -8.60 -4.92 9.16
CA PRO A 454 -9.95 -5.45 8.93
C PRO A 454 -10.02 -6.90 8.45
N PHE A 455 -8.89 -7.51 8.08
CA PHE A 455 -8.81 -8.90 7.59
C PHE A 455 -8.37 -9.89 8.66
N LEU A 456 -8.08 -9.45 9.89
CA LEU A 456 -7.59 -10.32 10.95
C LEU A 456 -8.74 -11.04 11.66
N ALA A 457 -8.70 -12.37 11.64
CA ALA A 457 -9.37 -13.21 12.62
C ALA A 457 -8.58 -13.20 13.94
N GLY A 458 -9.28 -13.22 15.08
CA GLY A 458 -8.64 -13.21 16.40
C GLY A 458 -9.57 -12.78 17.54
N PRO A 459 -9.02 -12.50 18.73
CA PRO A 459 -9.78 -12.06 19.90
C PRO A 459 -10.63 -10.81 19.64
N ALA A 460 -11.84 -10.77 20.22
CA ALA A 460 -12.83 -9.71 19.96
C ALA A 460 -12.41 -8.30 20.42
N ASP A 461 -11.44 -8.21 21.33
CA ASP A 461 -10.78 -6.98 21.77
C ASP A 461 -9.67 -6.50 20.81
N GLN A 462 -9.36 -7.25 19.74
CA GLN A 462 -8.27 -6.93 18.81
C GLN A 462 -8.74 -6.69 17.37
N TYR A 463 -9.83 -7.31 16.89
CA TYR A 463 -10.31 -7.09 15.51
C TYR A 463 -11.29 -5.92 15.35
N TRP A 464 -11.33 -5.34 14.14
CA TRP A 464 -12.22 -4.24 13.79
C TRP A 464 -13.64 -4.71 13.49
N GLN A 465 -14.64 -3.96 13.93
CA GLN A 465 -16.06 -4.20 13.65
C GLN A 465 -16.73 -2.92 13.14
N ALA A 466 -17.67 -3.05 12.20
CA ALA A 466 -18.49 -1.92 11.78
C ALA A 466 -19.43 -1.48 12.92
N GLY A 467 -19.55 -0.17 13.14
CA GLY A 467 -20.46 0.42 14.13
C GLY A 467 -19.90 0.65 15.54
N ILE A 468 -18.67 0.21 15.85
CA ILE A 468 -18.06 0.45 17.17
C ILE A 468 -17.62 1.92 17.36
N SER A 469 -17.55 2.35 18.63
CA SER A 469 -17.19 3.75 18.96
C SER A 469 -15.72 4.07 18.65
N LEU A 470 -15.40 5.34 18.34
CA LEU A 470 -14.02 5.75 18.05
C LEU A 470 -13.01 5.41 19.16
N ARG A 471 -13.42 5.50 20.43
CA ARG A 471 -12.59 5.13 21.58
C ARG A 471 -12.25 3.65 21.57
N GLU A 472 -13.23 2.82 21.23
CA GLU A 472 -13.08 1.38 21.14
C GLU A 472 -12.25 0.98 19.92
N THR A 473 -12.51 1.57 18.74
CA THR A 473 -11.65 1.43 17.55
C THR A 473 -10.19 1.70 17.87
N ALA A 474 -9.89 2.81 18.56
CA ALA A 474 -8.52 3.14 18.96
C ALA A 474 -7.94 2.16 19.99
N GLY A 475 -8.75 1.68 20.93
CA GLY A 475 -8.34 0.68 21.93
C GLY A 475 -8.00 -0.67 21.29
N ARG A 476 -8.89 -1.20 20.44
CA ARG A 476 -8.70 -2.48 19.74
C ARG A 476 -7.51 -2.42 18.77
N TYR A 477 -7.36 -1.32 18.02
CA TYR A 477 -6.20 -1.13 17.15
C TYR A 477 -4.89 -1.09 17.92
N LEU A 478 -4.87 -0.41 19.08
CA LEU A 478 -3.69 -0.36 19.94
C LEU A 478 -3.35 -1.73 20.53
N ALA A 479 -4.35 -2.50 20.97
CA ALA A 479 -4.16 -3.87 21.46
C ALA A 479 -3.53 -4.77 20.38
N TYR A 480 -4.12 -4.79 19.17
CA TYR A 480 -3.56 -5.45 18.00
C TYR A 480 -2.10 -5.03 17.73
N TYR A 481 -1.86 -3.73 17.55
CA TYR A 481 -0.54 -3.20 17.19
C TYR A 481 0.56 -3.56 18.21
N LEU A 482 0.24 -3.48 19.51
CA LEU A 482 1.16 -3.83 20.60
C LEU A 482 1.45 -5.33 20.64
N ALA A 483 0.45 -6.18 20.37
CA ALA A 483 0.58 -7.63 20.39
C ALA A 483 1.36 -8.19 19.19
N THR A 484 1.12 -7.67 17.97
CA THR A 484 1.64 -8.27 16.73
C THR A 484 2.84 -7.52 16.13
N SER A 485 2.85 -6.19 16.22
CA SER A 485 3.64 -5.36 15.30
C SER A 485 4.74 -4.55 15.96
N LEU A 486 4.60 -4.21 17.24
CA LEU A 486 5.55 -3.35 17.96
C LEU A 486 7.00 -3.87 17.91
N LEU A 487 7.20 -5.19 18.02
CA LEU A 487 8.55 -5.79 17.97
C LEU A 487 9.19 -5.63 16.57
N TRP A 488 8.42 -5.93 15.53
CA TRP A 488 8.83 -5.86 14.12
C TRP A 488 9.14 -4.42 13.70
N ASP A 489 8.27 -3.48 14.08
CA ASP A 489 8.49 -2.06 13.83
C ASP A 489 9.61 -1.47 14.71
N GLY A 490 9.80 -1.98 15.93
CA GLY A 490 10.90 -1.62 16.82
C GLY A 490 12.27 -1.99 16.25
N LEU A 491 12.40 -3.17 15.66
CA LEU A 491 13.60 -3.57 14.91
C LEU A 491 13.83 -2.68 13.68
N ARG A 492 12.77 -2.27 12.96
CA ARG A 492 12.87 -1.25 11.90
C ARG A 492 13.36 0.10 12.41
N VAL A 493 12.88 0.57 13.56
CA VAL A 493 13.33 1.81 14.21
C VAL A 493 14.85 1.75 14.45
N VAL A 494 15.33 0.65 15.05
CA VAL A 494 16.76 0.42 15.31
C VAL A 494 17.57 0.40 14.01
N GLY A 495 17.10 -0.33 12.98
CA GLY A 495 17.73 -0.40 11.67
C GLY A 495 17.85 0.97 10.99
N ASN A 496 16.74 1.72 10.92
CA ASN A 496 16.70 3.06 10.33
C ASN A 496 17.64 4.04 11.04
N VAL A 497 17.65 4.03 12.38
CA VAL A 497 18.55 4.87 13.19
C VAL A 497 20.01 4.49 12.93
N ALA A 498 20.35 3.20 12.99
CA ALA A 498 21.71 2.71 12.80
C ALA A 498 22.26 3.05 11.40
N LEU A 499 21.51 2.74 10.34
CA LEU A 499 21.91 3.04 8.96
C LEU A 499 22.05 4.55 8.73
N MET A 500 21.15 5.37 9.27
CA MET A 500 21.23 6.83 9.12
C MET A 500 22.43 7.41 9.86
N LEU A 501 22.77 6.90 11.05
CA LEU A 501 23.97 7.32 11.79
C LEU A 501 25.28 6.92 11.09
N VAL A 502 25.34 5.72 10.51
CA VAL A 502 26.53 5.21 9.80
C VAL A 502 26.71 5.86 8.43
N PHE A 503 25.68 5.82 7.57
CA PHE A 503 25.78 6.21 6.17
C PHE A 503 25.29 7.62 5.87
N GLY A 504 24.34 8.15 6.66
CA GLY A 504 23.66 9.41 6.36
C GLY A 504 24.61 10.59 6.17
N GLY A 505 25.66 10.70 6.97
CA GLY A 505 26.68 11.74 6.83
C GLY A 505 27.47 11.67 5.50
N ALA A 506 27.75 10.47 4.98
CA ALA A 506 28.43 10.29 3.70
C ALA A 506 27.49 10.56 2.53
N SER A 507 26.29 9.97 2.57
CA SER A 507 25.25 10.13 1.55
C SER A 507 24.81 11.60 1.42
N LEU A 508 24.62 12.34 2.52
CA LEU A 508 24.33 13.78 2.48
C LEU A 508 25.40 14.59 1.74
N ARG A 509 26.68 14.26 1.89
CA ARG A 509 27.77 14.96 1.18
C ARG A 509 27.73 14.66 -0.32
N ALA A 510 27.46 13.41 -0.71
CA ALA A 510 27.33 13.02 -2.11
C ALA A 510 26.12 13.70 -2.77
N LEU A 511 24.93 13.63 -2.14
CA LEU A 511 23.70 14.22 -2.66
C LEU A 511 23.79 15.75 -2.78
N ARG A 512 24.36 16.45 -1.78
CA ARG A 512 24.57 17.91 -1.86
C ARG A 512 25.58 18.33 -2.92
N ARG A 513 26.66 17.56 -3.11
CA ARG A 513 27.62 17.81 -4.20
C ARG A 513 26.97 17.60 -5.57
N PHE A 514 25.98 16.70 -5.66
CA PHE A 514 25.16 16.56 -6.84
C PHE A 514 24.29 17.81 -7.02
N ASP A 515 23.41 18.12 -6.05
CA ASP A 515 22.49 19.28 -6.03
C ASP A 515 23.13 20.60 -6.50
N GLN A 516 24.28 20.96 -5.92
CA GLN A 516 25.06 22.17 -6.25
C GLN A 516 25.49 22.28 -7.72
N ARG A 517 25.47 21.20 -8.50
CA ARG A 517 25.80 21.17 -9.93
C ARG A 517 24.60 21.40 -10.85
N PHE A 518 23.37 21.46 -10.31
CA PHE A 518 22.14 21.65 -11.09
C PHE A 518 21.57 23.06 -10.97
N SER A 519 21.85 23.75 -9.86
CA SER A 519 21.53 25.16 -9.67
C SER A 519 22.56 26.07 -10.38
N TYR A 520 22.30 26.45 -11.63
CA TYR A 520 23.08 27.47 -12.33
C TYR A 520 22.48 28.86 -12.05
N GLU A 521 23.08 29.62 -11.13
CA GLU A 521 22.68 31.00 -10.86
C GLU A 521 23.42 31.94 -11.83
N TYR A 522 22.70 32.50 -12.79
CA TYR A 522 23.25 33.47 -13.73
C TYR A 522 23.47 34.81 -13.00
N HIS A 523 24.71 35.07 -12.61
CA HIS A 523 25.13 36.42 -12.25
C HIS A 523 25.38 37.19 -13.56
N PRO A 524 24.52 38.16 -13.95
CA PRO A 524 24.91 39.09 -15.01
C PRO A 524 26.19 39.80 -14.57
N GLU A 525 27.19 39.80 -15.44
CA GLU A 525 28.40 40.58 -15.22
C GLU A 525 27.98 42.04 -14.97
N PRO A 526 28.46 42.70 -13.90
CA PRO A 526 28.08 44.08 -13.65
C PRO A 526 28.58 44.91 -14.84
N VAL A 527 27.63 45.48 -15.58
CA VAL A 527 27.93 46.43 -16.65
C VAL A 527 28.81 47.51 -16.04
N LEU A 528 30.11 47.49 -16.37
CA LEU A 528 31.01 48.58 -15.97
C LEU A 528 30.35 49.85 -16.48
N ALA A 529 30.04 50.76 -15.56
CA ALA A 529 29.60 52.09 -15.94
C ALA A 529 30.63 52.63 -16.96
N PRO A 530 30.20 53.17 -18.11
CA PRO A 530 31.13 53.72 -19.08
C PRO A 530 32.08 54.65 -18.34
N LEU A 531 33.39 54.41 -18.48
CA LEU A 531 34.39 55.32 -17.93
C LEU A 531 34.04 56.72 -18.44
N PRO A 532 34.06 57.76 -17.59
CA PRO A 532 33.81 59.12 -18.03
C PRO A 532 34.66 59.40 -19.26
N SER A 533 34.01 59.67 -20.39
CA SER A 533 34.75 60.08 -21.58
C SER A 533 35.47 61.37 -21.23
N ASP A 534 36.80 61.36 -21.30
CA ASP A 534 37.61 62.57 -21.35
C ASP A 534 37.28 63.31 -22.64
N ASP A 535 36.13 63.99 -22.66
CA ASP A 535 35.73 64.94 -23.68
C ASP A 535 36.44 66.27 -23.39
N PRO A 536 37.42 66.70 -24.22
CA PRO A 536 38.11 67.97 -24.03
C PRO A 536 37.27 69.13 -24.56
N SER A 537 35.99 69.21 -24.16
CA SER A 537 35.15 70.35 -24.50
C SER A 537 35.60 71.60 -23.71
N PRO A 538 35.83 72.74 -24.39
CA PRO A 538 36.42 73.91 -23.76
C PRO A 538 35.47 74.51 -22.72
N ARG A 539 35.96 74.66 -21.48
CA ARG A 539 35.20 75.26 -20.37
C ARG A 539 34.64 76.62 -20.80
N ARG A 540 33.32 76.73 -20.94
CA ARG A 540 32.65 78.03 -21.00
C ARG A 540 32.93 78.77 -19.70
N GLN A 541 33.72 79.84 -19.77
CA GLN A 541 33.84 80.78 -18.66
C GLN A 541 32.46 81.37 -18.34
N PRO A 542 32.06 81.45 -17.06
CA PRO A 542 30.82 82.11 -16.69
C PRO A 542 30.92 83.61 -17.02
N ARG A 543 29.93 84.14 -17.75
CA ARG A 543 29.80 85.60 -17.95
C ARG A 543 29.51 86.24 -16.58
N PRO A 544 30.19 87.34 -16.21
CA PRO A 544 29.86 88.05 -14.98
C PRO A 544 28.47 88.69 -15.09
N SER A 545 27.66 88.54 -14.03
CA SER A 545 26.34 89.15 -13.92
C SER A 545 26.45 90.65 -13.65
N SER A 546 25.91 91.47 -14.54
CA SER A 546 25.79 92.92 -14.34
C SER A 546 24.72 93.24 -13.28
N GLY A 547 25.15 93.46 -12.03
CA GLY A 547 24.31 94.03 -10.97
C GLY A 547 24.19 95.56 -11.09
N PRO A 548 23.13 96.20 -10.53
CA PRO A 548 22.92 97.63 -10.72
C PRO A 548 23.90 98.53 -9.95
N LEU A 549 24.21 99.68 -10.55
CA LEU A 549 24.97 100.78 -9.94
C LEU A 549 24.19 101.47 -8.81
N GLN A 550 24.82 101.67 -7.64
CA GLN A 550 24.53 102.77 -6.71
C GLN A 550 25.83 103.25 -5.99
N PRO A 551 25.90 104.50 -5.47
CA PRO A 551 27.15 105.28 -5.59
C PRO A 551 27.75 105.82 -4.27
N THR A 552 29.00 106.32 -4.37
CA THR A 552 29.77 107.08 -3.34
C THR A 552 30.16 106.24 -2.10
N SER A 553 31.21 106.49 -1.29
CA SER A 553 32.31 107.48 -1.24
C SER A 553 33.45 106.86 -0.39
N GLY A 554 34.73 107.28 -0.37
CA GLY A 554 35.45 108.35 -1.09
C GLY A 554 36.62 108.90 -0.24
N LYS A 555 37.73 109.32 -0.88
CA LYS A 555 39.06 109.70 -0.30
C LYS A 555 39.97 108.51 0.08
N GLY A 556 41.27 108.53 -0.23
CA GLY A 556 42.06 109.53 -0.96
C GLY A 556 43.48 109.05 -1.22
#